data_AF-A0A7C2AH46-F1
#
_entry.id   AF-A0A7C2AH46-F1
#
_cell.length_a   1.000
_cell.length_b   1.000
_cell.length_c   1.000
_cell.angle_alpha   90.00
_cell.angle_beta   90.00
_cell.angle_gamma   90.00
#
_symmetry.space_group_name_H-M   'P 1'
#
loop_
_entity.id
_entity.type
_entity.pdbx_description
1 polymer ?
#
loop_
_entity_poly.entity_id
_entity_poly.type
_entity_poly.pdbx_seq_one_letter_code
_entity_poly.pdbx_strand_id
1 'polypeptide(L)' 'MMSNITAINAGVSGIQRGMAIAEKSAATIASTGNSTSGDPAAVAEPLVELMMARLQVEASAKVVETVSETIGTLIDTTA' A
#
# COMPACT_ATOMS: atom_id res chain seq x y z
N MET A 1 -21.82 0.37 -13.82
CA MET A 1 -21.71 -0.32 -12.51
C MET A 1 -20.59 -1.38 -12.45
N MET A 2 -20.14 -1.99 -13.56
CA MET A 2 -19.05 -3.00 -13.52
C MET A 2 -17.64 -2.43 -13.27
N SER A 3 -17.35 -1.16 -13.57
CA SER A 3 -15.99 -0.58 -13.38
C SER A 3 -15.60 -0.35 -11.91
N ASN A 4 -16.57 -0.08 -11.04
CA ASN A 4 -16.33 0.36 -9.66
C ASN A 4 -15.92 -0.82 -8.77
N ILE A 5 -16.52 -2.00 -9.02
CA ILE A 5 -16.18 -3.26 -8.34
C ILE A 5 -14.77 -3.71 -8.73
N THR A 6 -14.38 -3.52 -9.99
CA THR A 6 -13.03 -3.80 -10.49
C THR A 6 -12.00 -2.85 -9.86
N ALA A 7 -12.34 -1.56 -9.70
CA ALA A 7 -11.48 -0.58 -9.04
C ALA A 7 -11.32 -0.84 -7.53
N ILE A 8 -12.39 -1.23 -6.82
CA ILE A 8 -12.31 -1.65 -5.41
C ILE A 8 -11.46 -2.91 -5.26
N ASN A 9 -11.66 -3.92 -6.11
CA ASN A 9 -10.83 -5.13 -6.07
C ASN A 9 -9.36 -4.83 -6.34
N ALA A 10 -9.06 -3.94 -7.30
CA ALA A 10 -7.71 -3.50 -7.58
C ALA A 10 -7.10 -2.74 -6.40
N GLY A 11 -7.87 -1.85 -5.75
CA GLY A 11 -7.45 -1.15 -4.54
C GLY A 11 -7.19 -2.08 -3.37
N VAL A 12 -8.11 -2.99 -3.05
CA VAL A 12 -7.92 -3.98 -1.97
C VAL A 12 -6.72 -4.90 -2.26
N SER A 13 -6.58 -5.37 -3.50
CA SER A 13 -5.42 -6.18 -3.93
C SER A 13 -4.10 -5.41 -3.82
N GLY A 14 -4.12 -4.11 -4.12
CA GLY A 14 -2.97 -3.22 -3.98
C GLY A 14 -2.57 -3.00 -2.52
N ILE A 15 -3.55 -2.84 -1.63
CA ILE A 15 -3.32 -2.76 -0.17
C ILE A 15 -2.69 -4.06 0.33
N GLN A 16 -3.25 -5.22 -0.03
CA GLN A 16 -2.73 -6.52 0.40
C GLN A 16 -1.29 -6.76 -0.07
N ARG A 17 -0.98 -6.42 -1.33
CA ARG A 17 0.40 -6.52 -1.86
C ARG A 17 1.35 -5.55 -1.17
N GLY A 18 0.94 -4.31 -0.97
CA GLY A 18 1.75 -3.31 -0.26
C GLY A 18 2.05 -3.73 1.17
N MET A 19 1.07 -4.28 1.89
CA MET A 19 1.27 -4.84 3.24
C MET A 19 2.27 -6.00 3.25
N ALA A 20 2.16 -6.95 2.32
CA ALA A 20 3.10 -8.07 2.24
C ALA A 20 4.55 -7.63 1.96
N ILE A 21 4.73 -6.62 1.10
CA ILE A 21 6.05 -6.03 0.82
C ILE A 21 6.56 -5.30 2.07
N ALA A 22 5.71 -4.51 2.73
CA ALA A 22 6.08 -3.78 3.94
C ALA A 22 6.54 -4.72 5.07
N GLU A 23 5.83 -5.83 5.29
CA GLU A 23 6.21 -6.86 6.28
C GLU A 23 7.58 -7.48 5.96
N LYS A 24 7.81 -7.84 4.69
CA LYS A 24 9.09 -8.39 4.24
C LYS A 24 10.24 -7.39 4.40
N SER A 25 10.04 -6.14 3.97
CA SER A 25 11.07 -5.10 4.08
C SER A 25 11.35 -4.75 5.53
N ALA A 26 10.34 -4.70 6.40
CA ALA A 26 10.50 -4.50 7.83
C ALA A 26 11.30 -5.64 8.50
N ALA A 27 11.00 -6.89 8.16
CA ALA A 27 11.76 -8.05 8.65
C ALA A 27 13.23 -8.00 8.19
N THR A 28 13.46 -7.60 6.94
CA THR A 28 14.81 -7.42 6.38
C THR A 28 15.58 -6.33 7.12
N ILE A 29 14.98 -5.15 7.34
CA ILE A 29 15.56 -4.04 8.11
C ILE A 29 15.93 -4.50 9.53
N ALA A 30 15.03 -5.21 10.21
CA ALA A 30 15.28 -5.72 11.56
C ALA A 30 16.45 -6.71 11.60
N SER A 31 16.55 -7.59 10.60
CA SER A 31 17.64 -8.57 10.51
C SER A 31 18.99 -7.93 10.15
N THR A 32 19.00 -6.94 9.26
CA THR A 32 20.22 -6.22 8.85
C THR A 32 20.71 -5.29 9.96
N GLY A 33 19.81 -4.61 10.67
CA GLY A 33 20.15 -3.75 11.81
C GLY A 33 20.79 -4.49 12.99
N ASN A 34 20.58 -5.81 13.09
CA ASN A 34 21.18 -6.66 14.11
C ASN A 34 22.51 -7.32 13.66
N SER A 35 22.93 -7.10 12.40
CA SER A 35 24.19 -7.64 11.88
C SER A 35 25.35 -6.71 12.25
N THR A 36 26.37 -7.25 12.94
CA THR A 36 27.53 -6.53 13.52
C THR A 36 28.42 -5.79 12.49
N SER A 37 28.16 -5.97 11.21
CA SER A 37 28.84 -5.30 10.09
C SER A 37 27.89 -4.27 9.47
N GLY A 38 27.68 -3.15 10.17
CA GLY A 38 26.74 -2.10 9.77
C GLY A 38 27.21 -1.35 8.52
N ASP A 39 26.96 -1.92 7.33
CA ASP A 39 27.00 -1.17 6.09
C ASP A 39 25.66 -0.40 5.95
N PRO A 40 25.64 0.94 6.08
CA PRO A 40 24.42 1.72 5.92
C PRO A 40 23.78 1.55 4.53
N ALA A 41 24.54 1.13 3.52
CA ALA A 41 23.98 0.80 2.21
C ALA A 41 23.05 -0.42 2.24
N ALA A 42 23.31 -1.40 3.12
CA ALA A 42 22.50 -2.62 3.24
C ALA A 42 21.12 -2.39 3.87
N VAL A 43 20.93 -1.26 4.55
CA VAL A 43 19.63 -0.86 5.14
C VAL A 43 18.89 0.15 4.25
N ALA A 44 19.60 0.88 3.40
CA ALA A 44 19.01 1.88 2.51
C ALA A 44 18.02 1.28 1.50
N GLU A 45 18.39 0.16 0.87
CA GLU A 45 17.52 -0.54 -0.10
C GLU A 45 16.20 -1.02 0.50
N PRO A 46 16.18 -1.78 1.62
CA PRO A 46 14.91 -2.23 2.20
C PRO A 46 14.11 -1.08 2.83
N LEU A 47 14.73 0.04 3.22
CA LEU A 47 14.01 1.25 3.62
C LEU A 47 13.27 1.90 2.44
N VAL A 48 13.91 2.00 1.27
CA VAL A 48 13.26 2.52 0.05
C VAL A 48 12.12 1.59 -0.37
N GLU A 49 12.34 0.27 -0.32
CA GLU A 49 11.30 -0.71 -0.62
C GLU A 49 10.10 -0.57 0.34
N LEU A 50 10.34 -0.36 1.64
CA LEU A 50 9.30 -0.10 2.63
C LEU A 50 8.53 1.21 2.32
N MET A 51 9.22 2.26 1.87
CA MET A 51 8.57 3.51 1.46
C MET A 51 7.70 3.31 0.21
N MET A 52 8.16 2.54 -0.77
CA MET A 52 7.37 2.21 -1.95
C MET A 52 6.14 1.37 -1.58
N ALA A 53 6.28 0.42 -0.65
CA ALA A 53 5.19 -0.38 -0.13
C ALA A 53 4.12 0.49 0.54
N ARG A 54 4.54 1.46 1.37
CA ARG A 54 3.64 2.45 1.97
C ARG A 54 2.90 3.26 0.90
N LEU A 55 3.61 3.79 -0.09
CA LEU A 55 3.00 4.57 -1.18
C LEU A 55 1.97 3.74 -1.96
N GLN A 56 2.27 2.46 -2.21
CA GLN A 56 1.35 1.54 -2.88
C GLN A 56 0.06 1.34 -2.07
N VAL A 57 0.17 1.17 -0.74
CA VAL A 57 -1.00 1.06 0.15
C VAL A 57 -1.80 2.36 0.13
N GLU A 58 -1.15 3.51 0.27
CA GLU A 58 -1.82 4.82 0.29
C GLU A 58 -2.54 5.13 -1.03
N ALA A 59 -1.89 4.89 -2.17
CA ALA A 59 -2.49 5.05 -3.48
C ALA A 59 -3.72 4.14 -3.65
N SER A 60 -3.60 2.89 -3.22
CA SER A 60 -4.68 1.91 -3.30
C SER A 60 -5.84 2.25 -2.35
N ALA A 61 -5.54 2.77 -1.15
CA ALA A 61 -6.54 3.30 -0.23
C ALA A 61 -7.28 4.50 -0.82
N LYS A 62 -6.56 5.41 -1.51
CA LYS A 62 -7.19 6.56 -2.18
C LYS A 62 -8.13 6.14 -3.30
N VAL A 63 -7.82 5.08 -4.05
CA VAL A 63 -8.74 4.50 -5.04
C VAL A 63 -10.02 3.99 -4.37
N VAL A 64 -9.91 3.26 -3.26
CA VAL A 64 -11.10 2.78 -2.52
C VAL A 64 -11.93 3.95 -1.97
N GLU A 65 -11.28 4.96 -1.40
CA GLU A 65 -11.94 6.17 -0.89
C GLU A 65 -12.70 6.91 -1.97
N THR A 66 -12.06 7.19 -3.12
CA THR A 66 -12.71 7.88 -4.24
C THR A 66 -13.88 7.08 -4.82
N VAL A 67 -13.80 5.74 -4.85
CA VAL A 67 -14.95 4.92 -5.23
C VAL A 67 -16.07 5.03 -4.19
N SER A 68 -15.74 5.07 -2.90
CA SER A 68 -16.73 5.26 -1.83
C SER A 68 -17.42 6.63 -1.92
N GLU A 69 -16.66 7.71 -2.13
CA GLU A 69 -17.18 9.07 -2.30
C GLU A 69 -18.05 9.19 -3.56
N THR A 70 -17.66 8.58 -4.67
CA THR A 70 -18.48 8.58 -5.90
C THR A 70 -19.78 7.80 -5.71
N ILE A 71 -19.79 6.70 -4.96
CA ILE A 71 -21.04 6.01 -4.60
C ILE A 71 -21.90 6.89 -3.70
N GLY A 72 -21.31 7.53 -2.67
CA GLY A 72 -22.02 8.42 -1.76
C GLY A 72 -22.68 9.59 -2.48
N THR A 73 -21.96 10.26 -3.38
CA THR A 73 -22.48 11.39 -4.17
C THR A 73 -23.54 10.96 -5.18
N LEU A 74 -23.42 9.76 -5.78
CA LEU A 74 -24.48 9.20 -6.63
C LEU A 74 -25.76 8.91 -5.85
N ILE A 75 -25.66 8.37 -4.63
CA ILE A 75 -26.83 8.11 -3.78
C ILE A 75 -27.51 9.43 -3.40
N ASP A 76 -26.73 10.43 -2.95
CA ASP A 76 -27.24 11.74 -2.53
C ASP A 76 -27.92 12.50 -3.68
N THR A 77 -27.42 12.35 -4.92
CA THR A 77 -28.05 12.97 -6.11
C THR A 77 -29.37 12.29 -6.49
N THR A 78 -29.58 11.02 -6.11
CA THR A 78 -30.80 10.25 -6.45
C THR A 78 -31.87 10.26 -5.36
N ALA A 79 -31.54 10.72 -4.14
CA ALA A 79 -32.46 10.85 -3.01
C ALA A 79 -33.25 12.17 -3.08
#